data_AF-A0A193KZR5-F1
#
_entry.id   AF-A0A193KZR5-F1
#
_cell.length_a   1.000
_cell.length_b   1.000
_cell.length_c   1.000
_cell.angle_alpha   90.00
_cell.angle_beta   90.00
_cell.angle_gamma   90.00
#
_symmetry.space_group_name_H-M   'P 1'
#
loop_
_entity.id
_entity.type
_entity.pdbx_description
1 polymer ?
#
loop_
_entity_poly.entity_id
_entity_poly.type
_entity_poly.pdbx_seq_one_letter_code
_entity_poly.pdbx_strand_id
1 'polypeptide(L)'
;MFNDWQQALEAEGLPLNPNPVEQQAAAARTVARRASSKEDLVLLLNAVGLPGDDETLTALLPLLTSTEGAPDMQQTPQATAPNAFEATALSMFYADHPMAEITEATGLSEDDVTALVDAQQRETDDTAPAATVDTIPQDPADDSVERLLAWAEAHPTAGIRNKAARVRGDLSELTTRRAADDAQREAEERVAKLTAELEQAKENLRAAKAGTHTTPAAATAAPPHIRPGIGSGRTRDELAAIRTWARANGYQVADRGTPAKKVLDAYNAAHGTTDRAEAGR
;
A
#
# COMPACT_ATOMS: atom_id res chain seq x y z
N MET A 1 -1.85 46.19 -6.64
CA MET A 1 -1.72 44.73 -6.79
C MET A 1 -1.50 44.00 -5.45
N PHE A 2 -1.94 44.50 -4.29
CA PHE A 2 -1.77 43.79 -3.00
C PHE A 2 -2.89 44.09 -1.96
N ASN A 3 -4.15 44.20 -2.37
CA ASN A 3 -5.27 44.36 -1.41
C ASN A 3 -5.90 43.02 -0.98
N ASP A 4 -5.68 41.93 -1.73
CA ASP A 4 -6.30 40.64 -1.43
C ASP A 4 -5.68 39.94 -0.20
N TRP A 5 -4.42 40.23 0.12
CA TRP A 5 -3.75 39.57 1.25
C TRP A 5 -4.22 40.11 2.60
N GLN A 6 -4.65 41.37 2.65
CA GLN A 6 -5.18 41.99 3.87
C GLN A 6 -6.60 41.50 4.17
N GLN A 7 -7.41 41.24 3.14
CA GLN A 7 -8.74 40.61 3.27
C GLN A 7 -8.66 39.15 3.72
N ALA A 8 -7.64 38.40 3.27
CA ALA A 8 -7.43 37.03 3.71
C ALA A 8 -7.09 36.93 5.22
N LEU A 9 -6.33 37.88 5.75
CA LEU A 9 -6.01 37.96 7.18
C LEU A 9 -7.19 38.41 8.06
N GLU A 10 -8.08 39.27 7.55
CA GLU A 10 -9.31 39.65 8.26
C GLU A 10 -10.32 38.49 8.32
N ALA A 11 -10.32 37.57 7.34
CA ALA A 11 -11.17 36.39 7.34
C ALA A 11 -10.70 35.29 8.32
N GLU A 12 -9.41 35.22 8.65
CA GLU A 12 -8.88 34.34 9.71
C GLU A 12 -9.18 34.84 11.13
N GLY A 13 -9.67 36.07 11.26
CA GLY A 13 -10.05 36.69 12.52
C GLY A 13 -11.50 36.46 12.94
N LEU A 14 -12.24 35.51 12.33
CA LEU A 14 -13.58 35.17 12.81
C LEU A 14 -13.43 34.59 14.23
N PRO A 15 -13.90 35.26 15.29
CA PRO A 15 -13.78 34.73 16.63
C PRO A 15 -14.65 33.47 16.69
N LEU A 16 -14.00 32.31 16.57
CA LEU A 16 -14.52 31.05 17.08
C LEU A 16 -14.52 31.20 18.60
N ASN A 17 -15.48 31.95 19.13
CA ASN A 17 -15.96 31.79 20.49
C ASN A 17 -17.07 30.76 20.38
N PRO A 18 -16.74 29.45 20.28
CA PRO A 18 -17.79 28.47 20.36
C PRO A 18 -18.42 28.61 21.73
N ASN A 19 -19.73 28.86 21.75
CA ASN A 19 -20.48 28.95 22.98
C ASN A 19 -20.26 27.63 23.76
N PRO A 20 -19.65 27.64 24.97
CA PRO A 20 -19.34 26.42 25.71
C PRO A 20 -20.57 25.54 25.93
N VAL A 21 -21.75 26.16 26.04
CA VAL A 21 -23.04 25.48 26.18
C VAL A 21 -23.41 24.70 24.91
N GLU A 22 -23.19 25.26 23.73
CA GLU A 22 -23.47 24.59 22.46
C GLU A 22 -22.50 23.44 22.19
N GLN A 23 -21.24 23.59 22.60
CA GLN A 23 -20.26 22.50 22.51
C GLN A 23 -20.61 21.34 23.44
N GLN A 24 -20.99 21.63 24.69
CA GLN A 24 -21.45 20.62 25.64
C GLN A 24 -22.72 19.93 25.13
N ALA A 25 -23.66 20.66 24.56
CA ALA A 25 -24.88 20.08 23.97
C ALA A 25 -24.56 19.18 22.76
N ALA A 26 -23.63 19.59 21.89
CA ALA A 26 -23.19 18.77 20.76
C ALA A 26 -22.45 17.50 21.19
N ALA A 27 -21.59 17.61 22.21
CA ALA A 27 -20.92 16.46 22.81
C ALA A 27 -21.92 15.50 23.44
N ALA A 28 -22.90 16.01 24.20
CA ALA A 28 -23.93 15.20 24.85
C ALA A 28 -24.81 14.44 23.84
N ARG A 29 -25.16 15.05 22.69
CA ARG A 29 -25.85 14.36 21.58
C ARG A 29 -25.02 13.22 20.98
N THR A 30 -23.70 13.39 20.92
CA THR A 30 -22.80 12.36 20.40
C THR A 30 -22.71 11.18 21.36
N VAL A 31 -22.64 11.46 22.66
CA VAL A 31 -22.69 10.44 23.72
C VAL A 31 -24.03 9.71 23.74
N ALA A 32 -25.16 10.43 23.58
CA ALA A 32 -26.49 9.84 23.55
C ALA A 32 -26.68 8.79 22.45
N ARG A 33 -26.07 8.98 21.27
CA ARG A 33 -26.12 8.00 20.17
C ARG A 33 -25.33 6.71 20.45
N ARG A 34 -24.49 6.70 21.48
CA ARG A 34 -23.68 5.55 21.89
C ARG A 34 -24.25 4.84 23.12
N ALA A 35 -25.19 5.47 23.82
CA ALA A 35 -25.81 4.90 25.01
C ALA A 35 -26.93 3.94 24.61
N SER A 36 -26.96 2.76 25.24
CA SER A 36 -27.99 1.74 24.98
C SER A 36 -29.21 1.88 25.88
N SER A 37 -29.10 2.59 27.01
CA SER A 37 -30.20 2.85 27.93
C SER A 37 -30.09 4.23 28.58
N LYS A 38 -31.14 4.64 29.32
CA LYS A 38 -31.13 5.89 30.10
C LYS A 38 -30.07 5.85 31.19
N GLU A 39 -29.93 4.72 31.87
CA GLU A 39 -28.95 4.51 32.95
C GLU A 39 -27.52 4.59 32.41
N ASP A 40 -27.28 3.99 31.24
CA ASP A 40 -26.00 4.04 30.53
C ASP A 40 -25.66 5.47 30.07
N LEU A 41 -26.66 6.21 29.56
CA LEU A 41 -26.49 7.62 29.20
C LEU A 41 -26.04 8.47 30.38
N VAL A 42 -26.66 8.28 31.55
CA VAL A 42 -26.30 9.02 32.77
C VAL A 42 -24.85 8.72 33.19
N LEU A 43 -24.43 7.45 33.12
CA LEU A 43 -23.06 7.04 33.43
C LEU A 43 -22.05 7.65 32.46
N LEU A 44 -22.33 7.63 31.15
CA LEU A 44 -21.44 8.17 30.13
C LEU A 44 -21.32 9.70 30.20
N LEU A 45 -22.43 10.41 30.44
CA LEU A 45 -22.40 11.88 30.61
C LEU A 45 -21.57 12.27 31.84
N ASN A 46 -21.73 11.54 32.96
CA ASN A 46 -20.94 11.77 34.17
C ASN A 46 -19.45 11.49 33.94
N ALA A 47 -19.11 10.38 33.26
CA ALA A 47 -17.72 10.01 32.95
C ALA A 47 -16.98 11.06 32.10
N VAL A 48 -17.70 11.76 31.22
CA VAL A 48 -17.13 12.81 30.33
C VAL A 48 -17.27 14.21 30.93
N GLY A 49 -17.90 14.36 32.10
CA GLY A 49 -18.10 15.65 32.78
C GLY A 49 -19.11 16.55 32.07
N LEU A 50 -20.07 15.96 31.35
CA LEU A 50 -21.15 16.67 30.66
C LEU A 50 -22.38 16.84 31.56
N PRO A 51 -23.21 17.87 31.34
CA PRO A 51 -24.43 18.08 32.12
C PRO A 51 -25.39 16.89 31.95
N GLY A 52 -25.85 16.35 33.07
CA GLY A 52 -26.79 15.23 33.16
C GLY A 52 -28.05 15.58 33.95
N ASP A 53 -28.46 16.86 33.91
CA ASP A 53 -29.73 17.31 34.50
C ASP A 53 -30.94 16.73 33.76
N ASP A 54 -32.09 16.70 34.42
CA ASP A 54 -33.31 16.08 33.91
C ASP A 54 -33.80 16.70 32.58
N GLU A 55 -33.56 18.00 32.36
CA GLU A 55 -33.94 18.69 31.13
C GLU A 55 -33.06 18.22 29.96
N THR A 56 -31.74 18.14 30.17
CA THR A 56 -30.78 17.61 29.20
C THR A 56 -31.05 16.13 28.90
N LEU A 57 -31.31 15.31 29.93
CA LEU A 57 -31.65 13.89 29.73
C LEU A 57 -32.92 13.73 28.91
N THR A 58 -33.97 14.51 29.21
CA THR A 58 -35.24 14.47 28.46
C THR A 58 -35.05 14.83 26.98
N ALA A 59 -34.18 15.81 26.68
CA ALA A 59 -33.86 16.19 25.31
C ALA A 59 -33.05 15.12 24.55
N LEU A 60 -32.30 14.27 25.26
CA LEU A 60 -31.40 13.26 24.67
C LEU A 60 -32.02 11.86 24.58
N LEU A 61 -33.04 11.55 25.39
CA LEU A 61 -33.75 10.26 25.37
C LEU A 61 -34.22 9.83 23.96
N PRO A 62 -34.75 10.72 23.08
CA PRO A 62 -35.16 10.34 21.74
C PRO A 62 -33.99 9.93 20.80
N LEU A 63 -32.75 10.22 21.20
CA LEU A 63 -31.54 9.91 20.42
C LEU A 63 -30.88 8.59 20.85
N LEU A 64 -31.40 7.94 21.88
CA LEU A 64 -30.94 6.63 22.30
C LEU A 64 -31.22 5.61 21.20
N THR A 65 -30.29 4.69 20.99
CA THR A 65 -30.52 3.55 20.12
C THR A 65 -31.48 2.61 20.86
N SER A 66 -32.78 2.80 20.69
CA SER A 66 -33.81 1.90 21.24
C SER A 66 -33.64 0.50 20.65
N THR A 67 -32.93 -0.36 21.37
CA THR A 67 -32.88 -1.80 21.09
C THR A 67 -34.00 -2.58 21.80
N GLU A 68 -34.83 -1.90 22.60
CA GLU A 68 -35.98 -2.51 23.28
C GLU A 68 -37.31 -2.01 22.70
N GLY A 69 -38.02 -2.93 22.02
CA GLY A 69 -39.46 -2.87 21.85
C GLY A 69 -39.99 -2.18 20.58
N ALA A 70 -39.87 -2.86 19.43
CA ALA A 70 -40.85 -2.69 18.35
C ALA A 70 -42.02 -3.66 18.58
N PRO A 71 -43.28 -3.24 18.37
CA PRO A 71 -44.45 -4.03 18.74
C PRO A 71 -44.73 -5.17 17.75
N ASP A 72 -44.96 -6.35 18.33
CA ASP A 72 -45.89 -7.41 17.95
C ASP A 72 -46.49 -7.31 16.52
N MET A 73 -45.77 -7.81 15.52
CA MET A 73 -46.36 -8.23 14.25
C MET A 73 -45.73 -9.53 13.76
N GLN A 74 -46.53 -10.59 13.91
CA GLN A 74 -46.52 -11.84 13.16
C GLN A 74 -45.19 -12.59 13.08
N GLN A 75 -45.14 -13.65 13.89
CA GLN A 75 -44.27 -14.81 13.75
C GLN A 75 -44.09 -15.20 12.28
N THR A 76 -42.97 -14.75 11.72
CA THR A 76 -42.28 -15.41 10.62
C THR A 76 -41.19 -16.22 11.31
N PRO A 77 -40.98 -17.52 10.99
CA PRO A 77 -39.94 -18.30 11.67
C PRO A 77 -38.60 -17.57 11.52
N GLN A 78 -38.01 -17.21 12.66
CA GLN A 78 -36.69 -16.61 12.73
C GLN A 78 -35.71 -17.53 11.97
N ALA A 79 -35.12 -17.00 10.89
CA ALA A 79 -33.83 -17.48 10.46
C ALA A 79 -32.86 -17.21 11.62
N THR A 80 -32.46 -18.28 12.29
CA THR A 80 -31.47 -18.28 13.35
C THR A 80 -30.18 -17.68 12.78
N ALA A 81 -29.85 -16.45 13.16
CA ALA A 81 -28.49 -15.98 12.96
C ALA A 81 -27.56 -16.98 13.68
N PRO A 82 -26.51 -17.50 13.03
CA PRO A 82 -25.73 -18.59 13.59
C PRO A 82 -25.16 -18.18 14.94
N ASN A 83 -25.33 -19.05 15.94
CA ASN A 83 -24.70 -18.88 17.24
C ASN A 83 -23.17 -18.75 17.04
N ALA A 84 -22.46 -18.05 17.92
CA ALA A 84 -21.01 -17.83 17.77
C ALA A 84 -20.23 -19.14 17.58
N PHE A 85 -20.71 -20.24 18.17
CA PHE A 85 -20.17 -21.59 18.02
C PHE A 85 -20.45 -22.19 16.63
N GLU A 86 -21.62 -21.96 16.06
CA GLU A 86 -22.01 -22.40 14.71
C GLU A 86 -21.22 -21.65 13.64
N ALA A 87 -21.05 -20.34 13.81
CA ALA A 87 -20.22 -19.52 12.91
C ALA A 87 -18.75 -19.96 12.93
N THR A 88 -18.23 -20.31 14.11
CA THR A 88 -16.87 -20.86 14.26
C THR A 88 -16.75 -22.23 13.62
N ALA A 89 -17.75 -23.11 13.81
CA ALA A 89 -17.78 -24.43 13.21
C ALA A 89 -17.79 -24.37 11.68
N LEU A 90 -18.62 -23.52 11.08
CA LEU A 90 -18.64 -23.28 9.63
C LEU A 90 -17.30 -22.74 9.14
N SER A 91 -16.71 -21.79 9.85
CA SER A 91 -15.41 -21.22 9.47
C SER A 91 -14.29 -22.27 9.49
N MET A 92 -14.27 -23.17 10.48
CA MET A 92 -13.27 -24.24 10.54
C MET A 92 -13.54 -25.31 9.48
N PHE A 93 -14.80 -25.62 9.19
CA PHE A 93 -15.19 -26.56 8.15
C PHE A 93 -14.74 -26.09 6.75
N TYR A 94 -14.97 -24.82 6.40
CA TYR A 94 -14.52 -24.24 5.13
C TYR A 94 -13.00 -24.03 5.03
N ALA A 95 -12.29 -24.09 6.15
CA ALA A 95 -10.84 -24.09 6.20
C ALA A 95 -10.24 -25.52 6.19
N ASP A 96 -11.05 -26.54 5.83
CA ASP A 96 -10.66 -27.95 5.71
C ASP A 96 -10.12 -28.57 7.01
N HIS A 97 -10.55 -28.10 8.18
CA HIS A 97 -10.21 -28.75 9.45
C HIS A 97 -10.92 -30.12 9.58
N PRO A 98 -10.28 -31.13 10.22
CA PRO A 98 -10.90 -32.42 10.44
C PRO A 98 -12.10 -32.30 11.40
N MET A 99 -13.18 -33.03 11.11
CA MET A 99 -14.45 -32.93 11.86
C MET A 99 -14.28 -33.12 13.37
N ALA A 100 -13.40 -34.03 13.80
CA ALA A 100 -13.10 -34.25 15.21
C ALA A 100 -12.58 -32.98 15.92
N GLU A 101 -11.73 -32.19 15.26
CA GLU A 101 -11.19 -30.94 15.79
C GLU A 101 -12.26 -29.84 15.89
N ILE A 102 -13.19 -29.81 14.94
CA ILE A 102 -14.33 -28.88 14.94
C ILE A 102 -15.27 -29.19 16.12
N THR A 103 -15.60 -30.47 16.32
CA THR A 103 -16.47 -30.90 17.44
C THR A 103 -15.81 -30.64 18.79
N GLU A 104 -14.49 -30.81 18.92
CA GLU A 104 -13.75 -30.52 20.15
C GLU A 104 -13.70 -29.02 20.46
N ALA A 105 -13.47 -28.19 19.44
CA ALA A 105 -13.35 -26.74 19.62
C ALA A 105 -14.70 -26.04 19.87
N THR A 106 -15.78 -26.54 19.27
CA THR A 106 -17.10 -25.88 19.30
C THR A 106 -18.09 -26.55 20.24
N GLY A 107 -17.83 -27.80 20.64
CA GLY A 107 -18.75 -28.61 21.45
C GLY A 107 -19.99 -29.10 20.69
N LEU A 108 -20.07 -28.85 19.37
CA LEU A 108 -21.15 -29.34 18.51
C LEU A 108 -20.89 -30.81 18.13
N SER A 109 -21.96 -31.56 17.89
CA SER A 109 -21.84 -32.92 17.37
C SER A 109 -21.54 -32.89 15.86
N GLU A 110 -20.96 -33.98 15.33
CA GLU A 110 -20.68 -34.12 13.89
C GLU A 110 -21.96 -34.02 13.04
N ASP A 111 -23.09 -34.53 13.56
CA ASP A 111 -24.39 -34.42 12.93
C ASP A 111 -24.88 -32.96 12.89
N ASP A 112 -24.65 -32.19 13.95
CA ASP A 112 -25.03 -30.76 14.01
C ASP A 112 -24.19 -29.92 13.03
N VAL A 113 -22.87 -30.17 12.95
CA VAL A 113 -22.00 -29.47 12.00
C VAL A 113 -22.40 -29.79 10.56
N THR A 114 -22.73 -31.06 10.27
CA THR A 114 -23.20 -31.47 8.94
C THR A 114 -24.54 -30.81 8.59
N ALA A 115 -25.50 -30.81 9.52
CA ALA A 115 -26.80 -30.16 9.32
C ALA A 115 -26.67 -28.65 9.10
N LEU A 116 -25.69 -28.01 9.75
CA LEU A 116 -25.40 -26.59 9.63
C LEU A 116 -24.80 -26.25 8.26
N VAL A 117 -23.85 -27.05 7.77
CA VAL A 117 -23.27 -26.91 6.42
C VAL A 117 -24.35 -27.10 5.35
N ASP A 118 -25.18 -28.13 5.49
CA ASP A 118 -26.30 -28.40 4.59
C ASP A 118 -27.32 -27.25 4.57
N ALA A 119 -27.62 -26.64 5.73
CA ALA A 119 -28.50 -25.50 5.83
C ALA A 119 -27.90 -24.26 5.13
N GLN A 120 -26.60 -24.01 5.33
CA GLN A 120 -25.88 -22.91 4.69
C GLN A 120 -25.82 -23.07 3.16
N GLN A 121 -25.61 -24.29 2.67
CA GLN A 121 -25.59 -24.58 1.23
C GLN A 121 -26.96 -24.36 0.58
N ARG A 122 -28.04 -24.75 1.27
CA ARG A 122 -29.42 -24.46 0.80
C ARG A 122 -29.72 -22.97 0.76
N GLU A 123 -29.21 -22.19 1.72
CA GLU A 123 -29.37 -20.73 1.74
C GLU A 123 -28.57 -20.04 0.61
N THR A 124 -27.39 -20.57 0.26
CA THR A 124 -26.62 -20.11 -0.91
C THR A 124 -27.27 -20.49 -2.24
N ASP A 125 -27.97 -21.62 -2.31
CA ASP A 125 -28.66 -22.08 -3.52
C ASP A 125 -29.96 -21.31 -3.81
N ASP A 126 -30.70 -20.86 -2.79
CA ASP A 126 -31.95 -20.09 -2.98
C ASP A 126 -31.73 -18.59 -3.29
N THR A 127 -30.48 -18.10 -3.23
CA THR A 127 -30.13 -16.69 -3.54
C THR A 127 -29.36 -16.53 -4.87
N ALA A 128 -29.31 -17.54 -5.74
CA ALA A 128 -28.65 -17.42 -7.04
C ALA A 128 -29.45 -18.06 -8.20
N PRO A 129 -29.70 -17.35 -9.32
CA PRO A 129 -29.93 -18.05 -10.57
C PRO A 129 -28.60 -18.61 -11.09
N ALA A 130 -28.65 -19.88 -11.47
CA ALA A 130 -27.57 -20.71 -11.98
C ALA A 130 -26.76 -20.09 -13.14
N ALA A 131 -25.43 -20.31 -13.09
CA ALA A 131 -24.63 -20.67 -14.26
C ALA A 131 -23.32 -21.35 -13.85
N THR A 132 -23.06 -22.47 -14.51
CA THR A 132 -21.93 -23.41 -14.40
C THR A 132 -20.67 -22.97 -15.17
N VAL A 133 -19.52 -23.21 -14.55
CA VAL A 133 -18.22 -23.74 -15.05
C VAL A 133 -17.53 -23.13 -16.28
N ASP A 134 -16.23 -22.86 -16.06
CA ASP A 134 -15.11 -22.65 -16.99
C ASP A 134 -15.12 -21.41 -17.89
N THR A 135 -14.59 -20.31 -17.36
CA THR A 135 -13.49 -19.49 -17.93
C THR A 135 -13.12 -18.47 -16.84
N ILE A 136 -11.84 -18.29 -16.52
CA ILE A 136 -11.40 -17.13 -15.70
C ILE A 136 -11.45 -15.90 -16.63
N PRO A 137 -12.38 -14.95 -16.43
CA PRO A 137 -11.96 -13.55 -16.42
C PRO A 137 -12.83 -12.59 -15.57
N GLN A 138 -12.14 -11.70 -14.85
CA GLN A 138 -12.62 -10.47 -14.19
C GLN A 138 -13.58 -10.62 -13.01
N ASP A 139 -13.29 -9.80 -11.99
CA ASP A 139 -13.93 -9.77 -10.69
C ASP A 139 -15.42 -9.39 -10.86
N PRO A 140 -16.39 -10.24 -10.45
CA PRO A 140 -17.82 -9.96 -10.65
C PRO A 140 -18.30 -8.68 -9.93
N ALA A 141 -17.50 -8.18 -8.99
CA ALA A 141 -17.73 -6.92 -8.29
C ALA A 141 -17.50 -5.69 -9.19
N ASP A 142 -16.47 -5.70 -10.04
CA ASP A 142 -16.17 -4.59 -10.96
C ASP A 142 -17.28 -4.45 -12.00
N ASP A 143 -17.77 -5.60 -12.51
CA ASP A 143 -18.89 -5.65 -13.43
C ASP A 143 -20.20 -5.15 -12.80
N SER A 144 -20.36 -5.28 -11.48
CA SER A 144 -21.52 -4.78 -10.76
C SER A 144 -21.49 -3.25 -10.61
N VAL A 145 -20.33 -2.69 -10.25
CA VAL A 145 -20.16 -1.23 -10.12
C VAL A 145 -20.26 -0.55 -11.47
N GLU A 146 -19.65 -1.10 -12.52
CA GLU A 146 -19.75 -0.56 -13.87
C GLU A 146 -21.19 -0.62 -14.42
N ARG A 147 -21.93 -1.71 -14.15
CA ARG A 147 -23.37 -1.78 -14.50
C ARG A 147 -24.20 -0.72 -13.78
N LEU A 148 -23.93 -0.46 -12.50
CA LEU A 148 -24.63 0.59 -11.73
C LEU A 148 -24.31 1.99 -12.25
N LEU A 149 -23.03 2.26 -12.58
CA LEU A 149 -22.63 3.53 -13.16
C LEU A 149 -23.24 3.73 -14.55
N ALA A 150 -23.25 2.71 -15.39
CA ALA A 150 -23.88 2.77 -16.71
C ALA A 150 -25.40 3.04 -16.62
N TRP A 151 -26.10 2.38 -15.69
CA TRP A 151 -27.51 2.68 -15.42
C TRP A 151 -27.71 4.12 -14.94
N ALA A 152 -26.86 4.58 -14.01
CA ALA A 152 -26.96 5.91 -13.43
C ALA A 152 -26.71 7.02 -14.47
N GLU A 153 -25.89 6.76 -15.49
CA GLU A 153 -25.65 7.68 -16.60
C GLU A 153 -26.78 7.74 -17.62
N ALA A 154 -27.43 6.60 -17.88
CA ALA A 154 -28.63 6.55 -18.71
C ALA A 154 -29.87 7.10 -17.97
N HIS A 155 -29.75 7.43 -16.68
CA HIS A 155 -30.88 7.83 -15.86
C HIS A 155 -31.46 9.19 -16.30
N PRO A 156 -32.79 9.35 -16.39
CA PRO A 156 -33.43 10.61 -16.83
C PRO A 156 -33.16 11.79 -15.89
N THR A 157 -33.03 11.54 -14.58
CA THR A 157 -32.73 12.56 -13.56
C THR A 157 -31.27 13.03 -13.63
N ALA A 158 -31.06 14.33 -13.86
CA ALA A 158 -29.73 14.94 -13.96
C ALA A 158 -28.86 14.76 -12.70
N GLY A 159 -29.47 14.77 -11.51
CA GLY A 159 -28.74 14.57 -10.25
C GLY A 159 -28.08 13.19 -10.13
N ILE A 160 -28.68 12.15 -10.71
CA ILE A 160 -28.12 10.79 -10.68
C ILE A 160 -26.95 10.68 -11.66
N ARG A 161 -27.07 11.27 -12.86
CA ARG A 161 -25.95 11.34 -13.83
C ARG A 161 -24.75 12.09 -13.27
N ASN A 162 -24.98 13.23 -12.62
CA ASN A 162 -23.90 14.01 -12.00
C ASN A 162 -23.19 13.24 -10.88
N LYS A 163 -23.93 12.44 -10.11
CA LYS A 163 -23.34 11.55 -9.10
C LYS A 163 -22.49 10.47 -9.75
N ALA A 164 -22.97 9.82 -10.80
CA ALA A 164 -22.20 8.80 -11.54
C ALA A 164 -20.89 9.37 -12.11
N ALA A 165 -20.95 10.56 -12.72
CA ALA A 165 -19.78 11.25 -13.25
C ALA A 165 -18.76 11.57 -12.14
N ARG A 166 -19.22 11.99 -10.95
CA ARG A 166 -18.34 12.24 -9.81
C ARG A 166 -17.68 10.96 -9.31
N VAL A 167 -18.44 9.89 -9.14
CA VAL A 167 -17.92 8.60 -8.68
C VAL A 167 -16.87 8.04 -9.66
N ARG A 168 -17.08 8.18 -10.97
CA ARG A 168 -16.03 7.84 -11.96
C ARG A 168 -14.78 8.68 -11.83
N GLY A 169 -14.95 9.99 -11.59
CA GLY A 169 -13.82 10.89 -11.29
C GLY A 169 -13.03 10.39 -10.09
N ASP A 170 -13.71 10.13 -8.97
CA ASP A 170 -13.07 9.66 -7.74
C ASP A 170 -12.40 8.29 -7.93
N LEU A 171 -13.02 7.35 -8.67
CA LEU A 171 -12.43 6.05 -8.99
C LEU A 171 -11.17 6.19 -9.87
N SER A 172 -11.19 7.11 -10.85
CA SER A 172 -10.03 7.39 -11.69
C SER A 172 -8.87 8.02 -10.89
N GLU A 173 -9.19 8.83 -9.88
CA GLU A 173 -8.21 9.41 -8.96
C GLU A 173 -7.58 8.32 -8.07
N LEU A 174 -8.42 7.45 -7.47
CA LEU A 174 -7.95 6.35 -6.62
C LEU A 174 -7.07 5.36 -7.39
N THR A 175 -7.45 5.01 -8.61
CA THR A 175 -6.65 4.13 -9.48
C THR A 175 -5.32 4.77 -9.86
N THR A 176 -5.30 6.08 -10.18
CA THR A 176 -4.06 6.83 -10.42
C THR A 176 -3.17 6.84 -9.19
N ARG A 177 -3.74 7.07 -8.00
CA ARG A 177 -2.99 7.06 -6.74
C ARG A 177 -2.39 5.71 -6.44
N ARG A 178 -3.16 4.63 -6.61
CA ARG A 178 -2.66 3.26 -6.45
C ARG A 178 -1.49 2.95 -7.39
N ALA A 179 -1.60 3.35 -8.66
CA ALA A 179 -0.51 3.17 -9.62
C ALA A 179 0.75 3.96 -9.23
N ALA A 180 0.60 5.16 -8.67
CA ALA A 180 1.72 5.94 -8.16
C ALA A 180 2.39 5.27 -6.94
N ASP A 181 1.58 4.75 -6.00
CA ASP A 181 2.08 4.03 -4.82
C ASP A 181 2.81 2.74 -5.22
N ASP A 182 2.29 2.00 -6.20
CA ASP A 182 2.94 0.80 -6.75
C ASP A 182 4.28 1.14 -7.41
N ALA A 183 4.32 2.20 -8.23
CA ALA A 183 5.55 2.67 -8.85
C ALA A 183 6.60 3.13 -7.82
N GLN A 184 6.17 3.73 -6.71
CA GLN A 184 7.05 4.10 -5.61
C GLN A 184 7.66 2.86 -4.96
N ARG A 185 6.84 1.85 -4.63
CA ARG A 185 7.31 0.60 -4.04
C ARG A 185 8.33 -0.11 -4.93
N GLU A 186 8.08 -0.20 -6.24
CA GLU A 186 9.05 -0.76 -7.18
C GLU A 186 10.37 0.03 -7.22
N ALA A 187 10.30 1.36 -7.10
CA ALA A 187 11.49 2.20 -7.05
C ALA A 187 12.28 1.96 -5.75
N GLU A 188 11.61 1.83 -4.62
CA GLU A 188 12.21 1.49 -3.34
C GLU A 188 12.88 0.11 -3.37
N GLU A 189 12.23 -0.91 -3.96
CA GLU A 189 12.80 -2.24 -4.16
C GLU A 189 14.06 -2.20 -5.03
N ARG A 190 14.05 -1.41 -6.11
CA ARG A 190 15.22 -1.19 -6.97
C ARG A 190 16.37 -0.54 -6.18
N VAL A 191 16.08 0.45 -5.33
CA VAL A 191 17.09 1.09 -4.48
C VAL A 191 17.65 0.10 -3.46
N ALA A 192 16.79 -0.70 -2.83
CA ALA A 192 17.21 -1.74 -1.88
C ALA A 192 18.15 -2.75 -2.53
N LYS A 193 17.80 -3.22 -3.75
CA LYS A 193 18.63 -4.15 -4.52
C LYS A 193 20.01 -3.54 -4.85
N LEU A 194 20.03 -2.33 -5.40
CA LEU A 194 21.30 -1.65 -5.74
C LEU A 194 22.15 -1.38 -4.49
N THR A 195 21.52 -1.10 -3.35
CA THR A 195 22.23 -0.91 -2.08
C THR A 195 22.88 -2.21 -1.61
N ALA A 196 22.18 -3.34 -1.71
CA ALA A 196 22.73 -4.65 -1.38
C ALA A 196 23.90 -5.02 -2.30
N GLU A 197 23.78 -4.78 -3.60
CA GLU A 197 24.86 -4.99 -4.58
C GLU A 197 26.08 -4.10 -4.29
N LEU A 198 25.87 -2.82 -3.91
CA LEU A 198 26.95 -1.93 -3.51
C LEU A 198 27.67 -2.40 -2.24
N GLU A 199 26.95 -2.86 -1.22
CA GLU A 199 27.58 -3.41 -0.03
C GLU A 199 28.35 -4.70 -0.33
N GLN A 200 27.81 -5.57 -1.18
CA GLN A 200 28.53 -6.76 -1.65
C GLN A 200 29.81 -6.38 -2.42
N ALA A 201 29.74 -5.39 -3.31
CA ALA A 201 30.91 -4.90 -4.05
C ALA A 201 31.95 -4.27 -3.11
N LYS A 202 31.52 -3.51 -2.09
CA LYS A 202 32.41 -2.98 -1.05
C LYS A 202 33.09 -4.09 -0.27
N GLU A 203 32.37 -5.14 0.08
CA GLU A 203 32.95 -6.27 0.81
C GLU A 203 33.95 -7.05 -0.04
N ASN A 204 33.62 -7.29 -1.31
CA ASN A 204 34.56 -7.88 -2.28
C ASN A 204 35.84 -7.05 -2.41
N LEU A 205 35.72 -5.73 -2.42
CA LEU A 205 36.87 -4.81 -2.45
C LEU A 205 37.68 -4.87 -1.15
N ARG A 206 37.03 -4.92 0.02
CA ARG A 206 37.72 -5.12 1.31
C ARG A 206 38.47 -6.44 1.33
N ALA A 207 37.85 -7.53 0.87
CA ALA A 207 38.48 -8.85 0.78
C ALA A 207 39.69 -8.84 -0.17
N ALA A 208 39.57 -8.23 -1.36
CA ALA A 208 40.66 -8.11 -2.32
C ALA A 208 41.84 -7.26 -1.79
N LYS A 209 41.54 -6.19 -1.04
CA LYS A 209 42.56 -5.38 -0.35
C LYS A 209 43.22 -6.16 0.79
N ALA A 210 42.45 -6.86 1.62
CA ALA A 210 42.98 -7.67 2.71
C ALA A 210 43.88 -8.81 2.19
N GLY A 211 43.45 -9.52 1.13
CA GLY A 211 44.25 -10.54 0.46
C GLY A 211 45.47 -10.02 -0.30
N THR A 212 45.61 -8.70 -0.46
CA THR A 212 46.81 -8.05 -1.01
C THR A 212 47.83 -7.66 0.07
N HIS A 213 47.42 -7.60 1.35
CA HIS A 213 48.30 -7.18 2.46
C HIS A 213 48.84 -8.34 3.32
N THR A 214 48.39 -9.57 3.10
CA THR A 214 49.04 -10.75 3.68
C THR A 214 50.24 -11.15 2.84
N THR A 215 51.34 -10.44 3.05
CA THR A 215 52.70 -10.90 2.70
C THR A 215 52.96 -12.22 3.44
N PRO A 216 53.11 -13.37 2.77
CA PRO A 216 53.69 -14.55 3.39
C PRO A 216 55.20 -14.31 3.45
N ALA A 217 55.74 -14.32 4.67
CA ALA A 217 57.17 -14.47 4.85
C ALA A 217 57.61 -15.84 4.29
N ALA A 218 58.63 -15.78 3.44
CA ALA A 218 59.54 -16.86 3.06
C ALA A 218 58.99 -18.03 2.22
N ALA A 219 59.11 -17.91 0.89
CA ALA A 219 59.67 -18.98 0.05
C ALA A 219 60.40 -18.37 -1.16
N THR A 220 61.67 -18.74 -1.24
CA THR A 220 62.73 -18.44 -2.21
C THR A 220 62.31 -18.55 -3.69
N ALA A 221 62.53 -17.48 -4.48
CA ALA A 221 63.02 -17.43 -5.88
C ALA A 221 62.45 -16.23 -6.67
N ALA A 222 63.33 -15.45 -7.30
CA ALA A 222 63.08 -14.24 -8.10
C ALA A 222 62.43 -14.50 -9.48
N PRO A 223 62.06 -13.47 -10.31
CA PRO A 223 61.93 -12.02 -10.07
C PRO A 223 60.47 -11.49 -10.23
N PRO A 224 60.17 -10.24 -9.77
CA PRO A 224 58.79 -9.80 -9.56
C PRO A 224 58.08 -9.35 -10.85
N HIS A 225 56.92 -9.93 -11.12
CA HIS A 225 55.91 -9.30 -11.97
C HIS A 225 55.28 -8.14 -11.17
N ILE A 226 55.74 -6.93 -11.47
CA ILE A 226 55.27 -5.67 -10.91
C ILE A 226 53.74 -5.57 -11.12
N ARG A 227 52.99 -5.54 -10.01
CA ARG A 227 51.60 -5.07 -9.97
C ARG A 227 51.59 -3.59 -10.38
N PRO A 228 50.75 -3.13 -11.32
CA PRO A 228 50.53 -1.71 -11.52
C PRO A 228 49.57 -1.20 -10.43
N GLY A 229 50.14 -0.55 -9.42
CA GLY A 229 49.43 0.43 -8.63
C GLY A 229 49.05 1.63 -9.49
N ILE A 230 47.85 2.14 -9.26
CA ILE A 230 47.36 3.52 -9.44
C ILE A 230 48.44 4.46 -9.97
N GLY A 231 48.51 4.54 -11.30
CA GLY A 231 49.45 5.38 -12.02
C GLY A 231 49.26 5.19 -13.52
N SER A 232 48.08 5.53 -14.05
CA SER A 232 47.71 5.68 -15.47
C SER A 232 48.62 4.96 -16.49
N GLY A 233 48.87 3.67 -16.28
CA GLY A 233 49.68 2.84 -17.15
C GLY A 233 48.76 2.17 -18.14
N ARG A 234 48.24 2.95 -19.09
CA ARG A 234 47.47 2.39 -20.21
C ARG A 234 48.25 1.25 -20.85
N THR A 235 47.58 0.13 -21.09
CA THR A 235 48.25 -1.02 -21.71
C THR A 235 48.74 -0.64 -23.10
N ARG A 236 49.78 -1.33 -23.59
CA ARG A 236 50.32 -1.06 -24.94
C ARG A 236 49.24 -1.17 -26.01
N ASP A 237 48.30 -2.08 -25.81
CA ASP A 237 47.18 -2.34 -26.71
C ASP A 237 46.14 -1.22 -26.65
N GLU A 238 45.82 -0.70 -25.46
CA GLU A 238 44.95 0.46 -25.30
C GLU A 238 45.54 1.70 -25.98
N LEU A 239 46.86 1.92 -25.86
CA LEU A 239 47.54 3.00 -26.57
C LEU A 239 47.49 2.80 -28.11
N ALA A 240 47.49 1.56 -28.60
CA ALA A 240 47.34 1.27 -30.03
C ALA A 240 45.91 1.56 -30.52
N ALA A 241 44.89 1.21 -29.72
CA ALA A 241 43.48 1.55 -29.99
C ALA A 241 43.28 3.08 -30.02
N ILE A 242 43.83 3.80 -29.03
CA ILE A 242 43.79 5.26 -28.98
C ILE A 242 44.45 5.89 -30.21
N ARG A 243 45.61 5.37 -30.66
CA ARG A 243 46.28 5.88 -31.88
C ARG A 243 45.42 5.64 -33.12
N THR A 244 44.78 4.49 -33.23
CA THR A 244 43.92 4.15 -34.36
C THR A 244 42.71 5.06 -34.42
N TRP A 245 42.03 5.25 -33.28
CA TRP A 245 40.92 6.19 -33.16
C TRP A 245 41.37 7.63 -33.45
N ALA A 246 42.51 8.05 -32.92
CA ALA A 246 43.02 9.40 -33.11
C ALA A 246 43.29 9.72 -34.59
N ARG A 247 43.92 8.79 -35.33
CA ARG A 247 44.14 8.94 -36.78
C ARG A 247 42.83 9.00 -37.56
N ALA A 248 41.84 8.17 -37.20
CA ALA A 248 40.51 8.19 -37.83
C ALA A 248 39.78 9.52 -37.60
N ASN A 249 40.06 10.20 -36.48
CA ASN A 249 39.47 11.50 -36.13
C ASN A 249 40.35 12.70 -36.54
N GLY A 250 41.37 12.47 -37.38
CA GLY A 250 42.23 13.54 -37.93
C GLY A 250 43.28 14.09 -36.95
N TYR A 251 43.51 13.45 -35.81
CA TYR A 251 44.58 13.84 -34.90
C TYR A 251 45.93 13.27 -35.35
N GLN A 252 46.95 14.13 -35.39
CA GLN A 252 48.32 13.72 -35.68
C GLN A 252 48.98 13.11 -34.44
N VAL A 253 49.28 11.82 -34.49
CA VAL A 253 49.91 11.07 -33.39
C VAL A 253 51.13 10.31 -33.91
N ALA A 254 52.21 10.30 -33.12
CA ALA A 254 53.41 9.54 -33.44
C ALA A 254 53.16 8.02 -33.41
N ASP A 255 53.85 7.28 -34.27
CA ASP A 255 53.68 5.82 -34.39
C ASP A 255 54.17 5.05 -33.16
N ARG A 256 55.02 5.67 -32.32
CA ARG A 256 55.54 5.09 -31.08
C ARG A 256 55.52 6.13 -29.96
N GLY A 257 55.38 5.65 -28.72
CA GLY A 257 55.36 6.48 -27.50
C GLY A 257 53.97 6.89 -27.06
N THR A 258 53.90 7.67 -25.98
CA THR A 258 52.64 8.10 -25.37
C THR A 258 51.97 9.17 -26.23
N PRO A 259 50.69 9.02 -26.63
CA PRO A 259 49.94 10.04 -27.35
C PRO A 259 49.87 11.35 -26.55
N ALA A 260 49.76 12.48 -27.24
CA ALA A 260 49.61 13.77 -26.59
C ALA A 260 48.39 13.78 -25.66
N LYS A 261 48.51 14.46 -24.50
CA LYS A 261 47.45 14.53 -23.48
C LYS A 261 46.08 14.93 -24.06
N LYS A 262 46.07 15.88 -25.00
CA LYS A 262 44.85 16.33 -25.69
C LYS A 262 44.10 15.20 -26.42
N VAL A 263 44.84 14.25 -27.00
CA VAL A 263 44.26 13.08 -27.69
C VAL A 263 43.72 12.07 -26.68
N LEU A 264 44.42 11.90 -25.55
CA LEU A 264 43.97 11.03 -24.45
C LEU A 264 42.67 11.54 -23.82
N ASP A 265 42.57 12.85 -23.61
CA ASP A 265 41.37 13.50 -23.04
C ASP A 265 40.19 13.41 -24.02
N ALA A 266 40.41 13.63 -25.32
CA ALA A 266 39.38 13.48 -26.35
C ALA A 266 38.88 12.03 -26.48
N TYR A 267 39.79 11.06 -26.41
CA TYR A 267 39.44 9.64 -26.43
C TYR A 267 38.60 9.26 -25.20
N ASN A 268 38.96 9.77 -24.02
CA ASN A 268 38.20 9.54 -22.79
C ASN A 268 36.83 10.21 -22.83
N ALA A 269 36.71 11.39 -23.43
CA ALA A 269 35.40 12.03 -23.61
C ALA A 269 34.50 11.22 -24.55
N ALA A 270 35.07 10.55 -25.56
CA ALA A 270 34.33 9.74 -26.52
C ALA A 270 33.97 8.33 -26.03
N HIS A 271 34.79 7.72 -25.16
CA HIS A 271 34.62 6.32 -24.71
C HIS A 271 34.37 6.17 -23.20
N GLY A 272 34.49 7.24 -22.41
CA GLY A 272 34.32 7.24 -20.96
C GLY A 272 32.89 7.03 -20.48
N THR A 273 31.92 6.95 -21.39
CA THR A 273 30.54 6.50 -21.11
C THR A 273 30.41 4.97 -21.15
N THR A 274 31.32 4.26 -21.81
CA THR A 274 31.28 2.78 -21.94
C THR A 274 31.93 2.08 -20.74
N ASP A 275 33.07 2.58 -20.23
CA ASP A 275 33.73 1.99 -19.05
C ASP A 275 32.87 2.07 -17.77
N ARG A 276 31.98 3.07 -17.66
CA ARG A 276 31.03 3.16 -16.55
C ARG A 276 29.81 2.25 -16.73
N ALA A 277 29.51 1.82 -17.96
CA ALA A 277 28.39 0.92 -18.28
C ALA A 277 28.80 -0.56 -18.26
N GLU A 278 30.07 -0.90 -18.48
CA GLU A 278 30.57 -2.29 -18.38
C GLU A 278 31.07 -2.68 -16.98
N ALA A 279 31.30 -1.73 -16.07
CA ALA A 279 31.56 -2.02 -14.66
C ALA A 279 30.28 -2.37 -13.85
N GLY A 280 29.13 -2.50 -14.52
CA GLY A 280 27.82 -2.79 -13.94
C GLY A 280 27.09 -3.98 -14.57
N ARG A 281 27.81 -4.96 -15.14
CA ARG A 281 27.26 -6.28 -15.49
C ARG A 281 28.10 -7.40 -14.87
#